data_AF-A0A093K811-F1
#
_entry.id   AF-A0A093K811-F1
#
_cell.length_a   1.000
_cell.length_b   1.000
_cell.length_c   1.000
_cell.angle_alpha   90.00
_cell.angle_beta   90.00
_cell.angle_gamma   90.00
#
_symmetry.space_group_name_H-M   'P 1'
#
loop_
_entity.id
_entity.type
_entity.pdbx_description
1 polymer ?
#
loop_
_entity_poly.entity_id
_entity_poly.type
_entity_poly.pdbx_seq_one_letter_code
_entity_poly.pdbx_strand_id
1 'polypeptide(L)'
;VVFRWWKISLRSEFREARPGEIKESHENFLDDSSLQIQIAIVFGAKVLEHVLNLCRGNYDFLERLPVPLLLYIISFLELEDIARLSQVSHRFKMICNSNTLWESIVENLCDTITPEMRELAQEMGWKQFFFTDKLQLQLQLRRRRQK
;
A
#
# COMPACT_ATOMS: atom_id res chain seq x y z
N VAL A 1 -1.87 -7.40 -22.99
CA VAL A 1 -3.06 -6.70 -22.47
C VAL A 1 -4.31 -7.48 -22.85
N VAL A 2 -5.26 -7.64 -21.92
CA VAL A 2 -6.58 -8.24 -22.21
C VAL A 2 -7.64 -7.18 -21.92
N PHE A 3 -8.35 -6.73 -22.95
CA PHE A 3 -9.43 -5.75 -22.83
C PHE A 3 -10.76 -6.45 -23.13
N ARG A 4 -11.65 -6.48 -22.13
CA ARG A 4 -12.98 -7.10 -22.21
C ARG A 4 -14.04 -6.04 -22.03
N TRP A 5 -15.11 -6.14 -22.82
CA TRP A 5 -16.22 -5.20 -22.72
C TRP A 5 -17.56 -5.87 -23.00
N TRP A 6 -18.63 -5.26 -22.48
CA TRP A 6 -20.01 -5.64 -22.74
C TRP A 6 -20.73 -4.45 -23.36
N LYS A 7 -21.44 -4.68 -24.46
CA LYS A 7 -22.28 -3.65 -25.07
C LYS A 7 -23.67 -3.72 -24.45
N ILE A 8 -24.01 -2.74 -23.62
CA ILE A 8 -25.36 -2.61 -23.07
C ILE A 8 -26.18 -1.71 -24.00
N SER A 9 -27.26 -2.23 -24.57
CA SER A 9 -28.15 -1.48 -25.46
C SER A 9 -29.58 -1.95 -25.33
N LEU A 10 -30.54 -1.02 -25.46
CA LEU A 10 -31.97 -1.31 -25.46
C LEU A 10 -32.47 -1.82 -26.83
N ARG A 11 -31.63 -1.74 -27.87
CA ARG A 11 -32.01 -2.19 -29.22
C ARG A 11 -32.07 -3.71 -29.27
N SER A 12 -33.14 -4.24 -29.87
CA SER A 12 -33.38 -5.68 -29.98
C SER A 12 -32.23 -6.43 -30.67
N GLU A 13 -31.57 -5.80 -31.65
CA GLU A 13 -30.41 -6.33 -32.38
C GLU A 13 -29.18 -6.63 -31.49
N PHE A 14 -29.10 -6.05 -30.28
CA PHE A 14 -28.00 -6.29 -29.34
C PHE A 14 -28.43 -7.08 -28.10
N ARG A 15 -29.65 -7.63 -28.05
CA ARG A 15 -30.14 -8.41 -26.88
C ARG A 15 -29.32 -9.66 -26.60
N GLU A 16 -28.74 -10.27 -27.63
CA GLU A 16 -27.88 -11.47 -27.52
C GLU A 16 -26.40 -11.16 -27.76
N ALA A 17 -26.01 -9.87 -27.70
CA ALA A 17 -24.64 -9.47 -27.93
C ALA A 17 -23.72 -10.09 -26.86
N ARG A 18 -22.79 -10.93 -27.32
CA ARG A 18 -21.79 -11.55 -26.45
C ARG A 18 -20.72 -10.52 -26.04
N PRO A 19 -20.03 -10.75 -24.91
CA PRO A 19 -18.93 -9.90 -24.50
C PRO A 19 -17.83 -9.91 -25.56
N GLY A 20 -17.23 -8.75 -25.81
CA GLY A 20 -16.06 -8.62 -26.66
C GLY A 20 -14.78 -8.82 -25.86
N GLU A 21 -13.74 -9.35 -26.52
CA GLU A 21 -12.39 -9.45 -25.97
C GLU A 21 -11.37 -9.09 -27.07
N ILE A 22 -10.40 -8.25 -26.72
CA ILE A 22 -9.15 -8.09 -27.45
C ILE A 22 -8.00 -8.53 -26.55
N LYS A 23 -7.10 -9.33 -27.10
CA LYS A 23 -5.91 -9.81 -26.41
C LYS A 23 -4.68 -9.53 -27.25
N GLU A 24 -3.76 -8.78 -26.67
CA GLU A 24 -2.50 -8.40 -27.32
C GLU A 24 -1.29 -8.72 -26.43
N SER A 25 -0.12 -8.87 -27.03
CA SER A 25 1.15 -8.84 -26.28
C SER A 25 1.37 -7.44 -25.70
N HIS A 26 2.33 -7.28 -24.77
CA HIS A 26 2.69 -5.95 -24.28
C HIS A 26 3.31 -5.10 -25.40
N GLU A 27 4.13 -5.70 -26.26
CA GLU A 27 4.78 -5.02 -27.40
C GLU A 27 3.73 -4.50 -28.40
N ASN A 28 2.81 -5.35 -28.85
CA ASN A 28 1.79 -4.95 -29.82
C ASN A 28 0.88 -3.85 -29.27
N PHE A 29 0.53 -3.91 -27.99
CA PHE A 29 -0.28 -2.87 -27.34
C PHE A 29 0.40 -1.50 -27.33
N LEU A 30 1.73 -1.44 -27.22
CA LEU A 30 2.46 -0.17 -27.23
C LEU A 30 2.33 0.54 -28.59
N ASP A 31 2.14 -0.21 -29.67
CA ASP A 31 1.96 0.32 -31.02
C ASP A 31 0.47 0.55 -31.39
N ASP A 32 -0.48 -0.07 -30.67
CA ASP A 32 -1.92 0.10 -30.90
C ASP A 32 -2.49 1.38 -30.27
N SER A 33 -2.34 2.50 -30.98
CA SER A 33 -2.94 3.78 -30.60
C SER A 33 -4.47 3.75 -30.47
N SER A 34 -5.17 2.90 -31.21
CA SER A 34 -6.63 2.80 -31.17
C SER A 34 -7.10 2.19 -29.86
N LEU A 35 -6.49 1.07 -29.45
CA LEU A 35 -6.81 0.43 -28.17
C LEU A 35 -6.41 1.32 -26.98
N GLN A 36 -5.28 2.02 -27.07
CA GLN A 36 -4.87 3.01 -26.06
C GLN A 36 -5.91 4.13 -25.90
N ILE A 37 -6.42 4.68 -27.01
CA ILE A 37 -7.49 5.69 -27.00
C ILE A 37 -8.75 5.13 -26.34
N GLN A 38 -9.15 3.90 -26.66
CA GLN A 38 -10.32 3.28 -26.01
C GLN A 38 -10.14 3.14 -24.50
N ILE A 39 -8.99 2.68 -24.03
CA ILE A 39 -8.68 2.58 -22.60
C ILE A 39 -8.75 3.95 -21.92
N ALA A 40 -8.19 4.99 -22.55
CA ALA A 40 -8.26 6.35 -22.02
C ALA A 40 -9.70 6.90 -21.97
N ILE A 41 -10.52 6.64 -22.98
CA ILE A 41 -11.92 7.08 -23.01
C ILE A 41 -12.73 6.38 -21.90
N VAL A 42 -12.53 5.07 -21.72
CA VAL A 42 -13.34 4.27 -20.78
C VAL A 42 -12.88 4.42 -19.33
N PHE A 43 -11.57 4.40 -19.08
CA PHE A 43 -10.99 4.35 -17.74
C PHE A 43 -10.23 5.63 -17.33
N GLY A 44 -9.98 6.54 -18.28
CA GLY A 44 -9.23 7.77 -18.05
C GLY A 44 -7.72 7.65 -18.27
N ALA A 45 -7.08 8.82 -18.40
CA ALA A 45 -5.65 8.92 -18.71
C ALA A 45 -4.74 8.25 -17.67
N LYS A 46 -5.09 8.29 -16.38
CA LYS A 46 -4.29 7.67 -15.29
C LYS A 46 -4.20 6.15 -15.44
N VAL A 47 -5.29 5.51 -15.85
CA VAL A 47 -5.30 4.05 -16.05
C VAL A 47 -4.53 3.69 -17.31
N LEU A 48 -4.68 4.47 -18.39
CA LEU A 48 -3.86 4.28 -19.59
C LEU A 48 -2.36 4.39 -19.27
N GLU A 49 -1.95 5.44 -18.55
CA GLU A 49 -0.56 5.64 -18.13
C GLU A 49 -0.05 4.46 -17.30
N HIS A 50 -0.86 3.97 -16.35
CA HIS A 50 -0.52 2.79 -15.57
C HIS A 50 -0.30 1.55 -16.45
N VAL A 51 -1.22 1.26 -17.38
CA VAL A 51 -1.11 0.11 -18.30
C VAL A 51 0.11 0.23 -19.22
N LEU A 52 0.39 1.43 -19.74
CA LEU A 52 1.57 1.70 -20.56
C LEU A 52 2.86 1.46 -19.78
N ASN A 53 2.94 1.93 -18.53
CA ASN A 53 4.09 1.68 -17.67
C ASN A 53 4.30 0.18 -17.44
N LEU A 54 3.24 -0.58 -17.17
CA LEU A 54 3.33 -2.03 -17.05
C LEU A 54 3.81 -2.72 -18.33
N CYS A 55 3.37 -2.26 -19.50
CA CYS A 55 3.79 -2.83 -20.79
C CYS A 55 5.24 -2.49 -21.14
N ARG A 56 5.75 -1.33 -20.66
CA ARG A 56 7.16 -0.91 -20.79
C ARG A 56 8.10 -1.59 -19.79
N GLY A 57 7.57 -2.40 -18.87
CA GLY A 57 8.36 -3.04 -17.83
C GLY A 57 8.58 -2.18 -16.58
N ASN A 58 7.92 -1.02 -16.47
CA ASN A 58 7.97 -0.15 -15.30
C ASN A 58 6.98 -0.66 -14.24
N TYR A 59 7.38 -1.68 -13.49
CA TYR A 59 6.57 -2.24 -12.41
C TYR A 59 6.97 -1.65 -11.06
N ASP A 60 5.97 -1.27 -10.26
CA ASP A 60 6.14 -0.95 -8.84
C ASP A 60 6.32 -2.24 -8.02
N PHE A 61 7.45 -2.95 -8.23
CA PHE A 61 7.71 -4.25 -7.59
C PHE A 61 7.65 -4.18 -6.07
N LEU A 62 8.21 -3.10 -5.49
CA LEU A 62 8.24 -2.91 -4.05
C LEU A 62 6.82 -2.85 -3.48
N GLU A 63 5.93 -2.01 -4.04
CA GLU A 63 4.55 -1.87 -3.55
C GLU A 63 3.73 -3.16 -3.71
N ARG A 64 4.13 -4.06 -4.62
CA ARG A 64 3.47 -5.34 -4.87
C ARG A 64 3.92 -6.47 -3.95
N LEU A 65 5.02 -6.31 -3.22
CA LEU A 65 5.53 -7.34 -2.31
C LEU A 65 4.51 -7.67 -1.20
N PRO A 66 4.42 -8.93 -0.75
CA PRO A 66 3.65 -9.31 0.43
C PRO A 66 3.98 -8.44 1.64
N VAL A 67 2.97 -8.12 2.45
CA VAL A 67 3.10 -7.25 3.64
C VAL A 67 4.23 -7.70 4.58
N PRO A 68 4.43 -8.99 4.89
CA PRO A 68 5.53 -9.41 5.78
C PRO A 68 6.92 -9.06 5.23
N LEU A 69 7.13 -9.19 3.92
CA LEU A 69 8.40 -8.82 3.28
C LEU A 69 8.61 -7.31 3.28
N LEU A 70 7.54 -6.54 3.06
CA LEU A 70 7.61 -5.08 3.16
C LEU A 70 7.97 -4.64 4.57
N LEU A 71 7.33 -5.21 5.61
CA LEU A 71 7.66 -4.90 7.00
C LEU A 71 9.13 -5.21 7.30
N TYR A 72 9.63 -6.36 6.86
CA TYR A 72 11.03 -6.74 7.02
C TYR A 72 11.98 -5.74 6.33
N ILE A 73 11.75 -5.40 5.06
CA ILE A 73 12.58 -4.42 4.33
C ILE A 73 12.55 -3.06 5.02
N ILE A 74 11.37 -2.59 5.41
CA ILE A 74 11.18 -1.27 6.03
C ILE A 74 11.83 -1.22 7.43
N SER A 75 11.92 -2.33 8.15
CA SER A 75 12.59 -2.36 9.48
C SER A 75 14.09 -2.05 9.46
N PHE A 76 14.73 -2.09 8.28
CA PHE A 76 16.12 -1.68 8.10
C PHE A 76 16.29 -0.19 7.77
N LEU A 77 15.20 0.53 7.53
CA LEU A 77 15.25 1.94 7.18
C LEU A 77 15.38 2.82 8.43
N GLU A 78 16.05 3.95 8.27
CA GLU A 78 16.06 4.99 9.30
C GLU A 78 14.68 5.64 9.45
N LEU A 79 14.41 6.23 10.61
CA LEU A 79 13.10 6.84 10.91
C LEU A 79 12.71 7.93 9.90
N GLU A 80 13.69 8.70 9.41
CA GLU A 80 13.47 9.72 8.38
C GLU A 80 13.02 9.10 7.06
N ASP A 81 13.65 7.99 6.66
CA ASP A 81 13.31 7.28 5.42
C ASP A 81 11.96 6.58 5.52
N ILE A 82 11.60 6.05 6.68
CA ILE A 82 10.24 5.55 6.95
C ILE A 82 9.22 6.68 6.79
N ALA A 83 9.52 7.88 7.30
CA ALA A 83 8.65 9.04 7.16
C ALA A 83 8.51 9.50 5.70
N ARG A 84 9.60 9.50 4.92
CA ARG A 84 9.58 9.79 3.47
C ARG A 84 8.79 8.73 2.69
N LEU A 85 9.06 7.45 2.95
CA LEU A 85 8.38 6.31 2.30
C LEU A 85 6.87 6.35 2.55
N SER A 86 6.45 6.73 3.76
CA SER A 86 5.02 6.86 4.11
C SER A 86 4.24 7.88 3.26
N GLN A 87 4.96 8.77 2.55
CA GLN A 87 4.36 9.81 1.70
C GLN A 87 4.29 9.39 0.22
N VAL A 88 4.88 8.25 -0.15
CA VAL A 88 4.93 7.79 -1.55
C VAL A 88 3.58 7.26 -2.03
N SER A 89 2.88 6.48 -1.21
CA SER A 89 1.57 5.92 -1.55
C SER A 89 0.70 5.67 -0.33
N HIS A 90 -0.62 5.49 -0.54
CA HIS A 90 -1.55 5.11 0.52
C HIS A 90 -1.17 3.77 1.18
N ARG A 91 -0.65 2.82 0.40
CA ARG A 91 -0.21 1.53 0.94
C ARG A 91 1.01 1.68 1.83
N PHE A 92 2.02 2.43 1.40
CA PHE A 92 3.19 2.70 2.24
C PHE A 92 2.83 3.52 3.47
N LYS A 93 1.90 4.47 3.36
CA LYS A 93 1.35 5.18 4.53
C LYS A 93 0.76 4.21 5.54
N MET A 94 -0.03 3.23 5.11
CA MET A 94 -0.61 2.22 6.00
C MET A 94 0.48 1.35 6.67
N ILE A 95 1.44 0.84 5.88
CA ILE A 95 2.48 -0.07 6.39
C ILE A 95 3.44 0.66 7.34
N CYS A 96 3.91 1.85 6.96
CA CYS A 96 4.84 2.66 7.77
C CYS A 96 4.22 3.17 9.08
N ASN A 97 2.89 3.13 9.21
CA ASN A 97 2.16 3.49 10.43
C ASN A 97 1.58 2.27 11.16
N SER A 98 1.92 1.04 10.73
CA SER A 98 1.39 -0.18 11.33
C SER A 98 2.02 -0.47 12.70
N ASN A 99 1.21 -0.94 13.65
CA ASN A 99 1.71 -1.34 14.97
C ASN A 99 2.78 -2.42 14.88
N THR A 100 2.64 -3.36 13.95
CA THR A 100 3.60 -4.45 13.71
C THR A 100 5.00 -3.94 13.34
N LEU A 101 5.07 -2.89 12.53
CA LEU A 101 6.37 -2.29 12.18
C LEU A 101 7.00 -1.63 13.40
N TRP A 102 6.23 -0.81 14.11
CA TRP A 102 6.74 -0.03 15.23
C TRP A 102 7.08 -0.89 16.45
N GLU A 103 6.39 -2.01 16.65
CA GLU A 103 6.78 -3.03 17.63
C GLU A 103 8.17 -3.57 17.32
N SER A 104 8.42 -4.01 16.08
CA SER A 104 9.73 -4.51 15.66
C SER A 104 10.83 -3.44 15.78
N ILE A 105 10.55 -2.19 15.44
CA ILE A 105 11.51 -1.08 15.59
C ILE A 105 11.86 -0.86 17.07
N VAL A 106 10.85 -0.83 17.95
CA VAL A 106 11.07 -0.65 19.39
C VAL A 106 11.84 -1.82 19.98
N GLU A 107 11.50 -3.06 19.61
CA GLU A 107 12.20 -4.28 20.04
C GLU A 107 13.67 -4.30 19.59
N ASN A 108 13.97 -3.80 18.39
CA ASN A 108 15.33 -3.73 17.89
C ASN A 108 16.15 -2.60 18.52
N LEU A 109 15.51 -1.50 18.94
CA LEU A 109 16.20 -0.32 19.50
C LEU A 109 16.29 -0.33 21.03
N CYS A 110 15.36 -1.01 21.73
CA CYS A 110 15.30 -1.05 23.18
C CYS A 110 15.77 -2.39 23.74
N ASP A 111 16.90 -2.40 24.46
CA ASP A 111 17.46 -3.60 25.09
C ASP A 111 16.53 -4.25 26.14
N THR A 112 15.57 -3.50 26.69
CA THR A 112 14.65 -4.02 27.72
C THR A 112 13.27 -3.39 27.59
N ILE A 113 12.29 -4.22 27.22
CA ILE A 113 10.86 -3.87 27.23
C ILE A 113 10.21 -4.66 28.36
N THR A 114 9.74 -3.97 29.40
CA THR A 114 9.02 -4.63 30.50
C THR A 114 7.61 -5.04 30.07
N PRO A 115 6.97 -6.02 30.74
CA PRO A 115 5.58 -6.38 30.46
C PRO A 115 4.62 -5.18 30.55
N GLU A 116 4.82 -4.32 31.56
CA GLU A 116 4.05 -3.08 31.75
C GLU A 116 4.18 -2.13 30.56
N MET A 117 5.39 -2.01 29.98
CA MET A 117 5.65 -1.20 28.78
C MET A 117 4.98 -1.79 27.54
N ARG A 118 5.03 -3.12 27.37
CA ARG A 118 4.39 -3.80 26.24
C ARG A 118 2.87 -3.67 26.30
N GLU A 119 2.26 -3.85 27.46
CA GLU A 119 0.82 -3.62 27.65
C GLU A 119 0.43 -2.17 27.36
N LEU A 120 1.23 -1.20 27.83
CA LEU A 120 0.98 0.20 27.55
C LEU A 120 1.07 0.50 26.04
N ALA A 121 2.08 -0.04 25.36
CA ALA A 121 2.27 0.11 23.93
C ALA A 121 1.15 -0.54 23.11
N GLN A 122 0.62 -1.68 23.55
CA GLN A 122 -0.54 -2.34 22.93
C GLN A 122 -1.80 -1.46 22.99
N GLU A 123 -2.01 -0.73 24.09
CA GLU A 123 -3.18 0.13 24.26
C GLU A 123 -3.09 1.46 23.53
N MET A 124 -1.93 2.12 23.58
CA MET A 124 -1.75 3.44 22.94
C MET A 124 -1.28 3.37 21.49
N GLY A 125 -0.77 2.22 21.06
CA GLY A 125 -0.09 2.03 19.78
C GLY A 125 1.43 2.22 19.90
N TRP A 126 2.17 1.33 19.25
CA TRP A 126 3.64 1.27 19.33
C TRP A 126 4.34 2.51 18.80
N LYS A 127 3.80 3.12 17.74
CA LYS A 127 4.34 4.38 17.20
C LYS A 127 4.23 5.51 18.24
N GLN A 128 3.07 5.65 18.87
CA GLN A 128 2.85 6.69 19.86
C GLN A 128 3.72 6.44 21.09
N PHE A 129 3.78 5.19 21.55
CA PHE A 129 4.67 4.76 22.63
C PHE A 129 6.13 5.16 22.37
N PHE A 130 6.63 4.89 21.16
CA PHE A 130 8.00 5.23 20.75
C PHE A 130 8.31 6.73 20.85
N PHE A 131 7.38 7.60 20.42
CA PHE A 131 7.57 9.05 20.46
C PHE A 131 7.15 9.71 21.80
N THR A 132 6.70 8.94 22.79
CA THR A 132 6.29 9.49 24.09
C THR A 132 7.51 9.73 24.97
N ASP A 133 7.59 10.92 25.59
CA ASP A 133 8.68 11.28 26.52
C ASP A 133 8.73 10.32 27.72
N LYS A 134 9.94 9.97 28.19
CA LYS A 134 10.17 9.22 29.44
C LYS A 134 9.36 9.74 30.62
N LEU A 135 9.20 11.05 30.77
CA LEU A 135 8.40 11.66 31.85
C LEU A 135 6.90 11.35 31.70
N GLN A 136 6.38 11.44 30.47
CA GLN A 136 4.98 11.12 30.18
C GLN A 136 4.71 9.62 30.39
N LEU A 137 5.64 8.76 29.97
CA LEU A 137 5.59 7.32 30.23
C LEU A 137 5.57 7.00 31.73
N GLN A 138 6.46 7.63 32.52
CA GLN A 138 6.47 7.43 33.97
C GLN A 138 5.16 7.87 34.65
N LEU A 139 4.57 8.99 34.21
CA LEU A 139 3.28 9.45 34.73
C LEU A 139 2.15 8.47 34.40
N GLN A 140 2.11 7.93 33.17
CA GLN A 140 1.10 6.93 32.78
C GLN A 140 1.24 5.62 33.56
N LEU A 141 2.46 5.14 33.75
CA LEU A 141 2.74 3.95 34.56
C LEU A 141 2.32 4.16 36.03
N ARG A 142 2.61 5.33 36.62
CA ARG A 142 2.16 5.66 37.99
C ARG A 142 0.64 5.69 38.12
N ARG A 143 -0.07 6.29 37.15
CA ARG A 143 -1.55 6.32 37.15
C ARG A 143 -2.17 4.92 37.11
N ARG A 144 -1.53 3.98 36.41
CA ARG A 144 -1.98 2.58 36.35
C ARG A 144 -1.80 1.84 37.68
N ARG A 145 -0.68 2.04 38.37
CA ARG A 145 -0.44 1.43 39.70
C ARG A 145 -1.40 1.88 40.80
N GLN A 146 -2.15 2.97 40.55
CA GLN A 146 -3.12 3.55 41.50
C GLN A 146 -4.57 3.14 41.20
N LYS A 147 -4.83 2.42 40.11
CA LYS A 147 -6.12 1.78 39.82
C LYS A 147 -6.07 0.32 40.22
#